data_AF-A0A495E9B4-F1
#
_entry.id   AF-A0A495E9B4-F1
#
_cell.length_a   1.000
_cell.length_b   1.000
_cell.length_c   1.000
_cell.angle_alpha   90.00
_cell.angle_beta   90.00
_cell.angle_gamma   90.00
#
_symmetry.space_group_name_H-M   'P 1'
#
loop_
_entity.id
_entity.type
_entity.pdbx_description
1 polymer ?
#
loop_
_entity_poly.entity_id
_entity_poly.type
_entity_poly.pdbx_seq_one_letter_code
_entity_poly.pdbx_strand_id
1 'polypeptide(L)'
;MANQQELIQRWDSFLQKIEQRFNESLAHAKEACHEQLVETDYEYETAMRSWSGMKAQINDLIEKIGAVWDTKVQPEMEALGDFHYDENDKGYDLRHKLIYALESFQRKLEGELSQKFYDHAIQIANKKSKCSQCDARIEVKKDIFRAQYITCGYCNAVNTIEPETKFMKIGWGIVDNIVAIICQPEYEIMNQKVDELQALRKSERGDKHWVDYEKAYYSYWEKYFNERIKLNSDAAGRLKADLERKKTEFEKHKEIQLN
;
A
#
# COMPACT_ATOMS: atom_id res chain seq x y z
N MET A 1 19.37 -7.17 42.56
CA MET A 1 19.45 -7.43 41.12
C MET A 1 18.20 -8.19 40.73
N ALA A 2 17.55 -7.83 39.63
CA ALA A 2 16.42 -8.61 39.12
C ALA A 2 16.91 -10.02 38.75
N ASN A 3 16.08 -11.04 38.95
CA ASN A 3 16.42 -12.38 38.46
C ASN A 3 16.07 -12.52 36.97
N GLN A 4 16.51 -13.60 36.33
CA GLN A 4 16.26 -13.87 34.91
C GLN A 4 14.78 -13.76 34.53
N GLN A 5 13.88 -14.37 35.30
CA GLN A 5 12.45 -14.37 35.01
C GLN A 5 11.83 -12.97 35.10
N GLU A 6 12.28 -12.16 36.06
CA GLU A 6 11.85 -10.77 36.18
C GLU A 6 12.28 -9.91 34.98
N LEU A 7 13.49 -10.11 34.44
CA LEU A 7 13.95 -9.38 33.25
C LEU A 7 13.16 -9.77 32.00
N ILE A 8 12.94 -11.07 31.80
CA ILE A 8 12.13 -11.60 30.70
C ILE A 8 10.72 -11.02 30.76
N GLN A 9 10.06 -11.07 31.92
CA GLN A 9 8.70 -10.55 32.08
C GLN A 9 8.60 -9.04 31.80
N ARG A 10 9.62 -8.26 32.20
CA ARG A 10 9.69 -6.82 31.90
C ARG A 10 9.82 -6.57 30.40
N TRP A 11 10.64 -7.37 29.72
CA TRP A 11 10.82 -7.29 28.28
C TRP A 11 9.55 -7.65 27.51
N ASP A 12 8.94 -8.79 27.83
CA ASP A 12 7.66 -9.22 27.23
C ASP A 12 6.57 -8.15 27.43
N SER A 13 6.48 -7.58 28.65
CA SER A 13 5.53 -6.51 28.96
C SER A 13 5.79 -5.23 28.17
N PHE A 14 7.06 -4.92 27.88
CA PHE A 14 7.42 -3.78 27.05
C PHE A 14 7.02 -4.02 25.59
N LEU A 15 7.37 -5.19 25.03
CA LEU A 15 7.02 -5.58 23.66
C LEU A 15 5.51 -5.55 23.44
N GLN A 16 4.73 -6.12 24.36
CA GLN A 16 3.27 -6.09 24.31
C GLN A 16 2.70 -4.66 24.27
N LYS A 17 3.27 -3.74 25.07
CA LYS A 17 2.86 -2.32 25.06
C LYS A 17 3.19 -1.62 23.75
N ILE A 18 4.33 -1.95 23.14
CA ILE A 18 4.69 -1.42 21.81
C ILE A 18 3.68 -1.91 20.76
N GLU A 19 3.39 -3.21 20.71
CA GLU A 19 2.41 -3.78 19.78
C GLU A 19 1.00 -3.19 19.98
N GLN A 20 0.55 -3.05 21.23
CA GLN A 20 -0.74 -2.42 21.54
C GLN A 20 -0.78 -0.98 21.02
N ARG A 21 0.22 -0.16 21.37
CA ARG A 21 0.28 1.25 20.98
C ARG A 21 0.40 1.42 19.47
N PHE A 22 1.10 0.52 18.79
CA PHE A 22 1.18 0.46 17.34
C PHE A 22 -0.21 0.30 16.73
N ASN A 23 -0.97 -0.72 17.17
CA ASN A 23 -2.32 -0.99 16.68
C ASN A 23 -3.30 0.17 16.94
N GLU A 24 -3.24 0.77 18.14
CA GLU A 24 -4.02 1.96 18.49
C GLU A 24 -3.68 3.15 17.57
N SER A 25 -2.38 3.35 17.28
CA SER A 25 -1.91 4.43 16.41
C SER A 25 -2.33 4.22 14.95
N LEU A 26 -2.37 2.98 14.45
CA LEU A 26 -2.93 2.66 13.14
C LEU A 26 -4.43 2.95 13.06
N ALA A 27 -5.19 2.55 14.09
CA ALA A 27 -6.63 2.82 14.14
C ALA A 27 -6.92 4.32 14.13
N HIS A 28 -6.25 5.09 14.99
CA HIS A 28 -6.39 6.54 15.03
C HIS A 28 -5.95 7.21 13.72
N ALA A 29 -4.85 6.77 13.11
CA ALA A 29 -4.38 7.33 11.85
C ALA A 29 -5.38 7.10 10.72
N LYS A 30 -6.00 5.91 10.67
CA LYS A 30 -7.05 5.61 9.70
C LYS A 30 -8.23 6.57 9.83
N GLU A 31 -8.77 6.71 11.04
CA GLU A 31 -9.92 7.57 11.32
C GLU A 31 -9.60 9.03 10.97
N ALA A 32 -8.49 9.55 11.48
CA ALA A 32 -8.06 10.93 11.24
C ALA A 32 -7.88 11.26 9.76
N CYS A 33 -7.27 10.37 8.96
CA CYS A 33 -7.11 10.60 7.53
C CYS A 33 -8.46 10.58 6.78
N HIS A 34 -9.38 9.69 7.16
CA HIS A 34 -10.70 9.59 6.53
C HIS A 34 -11.61 10.78 6.87
N GLU A 35 -11.55 11.27 8.11
CA GLU A 35 -12.25 12.46 8.58
C GLU A 35 -11.69 13.71 7.90
N GLN A 36 -10.38 13.90 7.97
CA GLN A 36 -9.71 15.06 7.36
C GLN A 36 -10.01 15.16 5.87
N LEU A 37 -10.02 14.04 5.13
CA LEU A 37 -10.38 14.06 3.71
C LEU A 37 -11.77 14.64 3.47
N VAL A 38 -12.75 14.38 4.35
CA VAL A 38 -14.11 14.91 4.19
C VAL A 38 -14.19 16.37 4.63
N GLU A 39 -13.57 16.71 5.77
CA GLU A 39 -13.59 18.06 6.33
C GLU A 39 -12.90 19.10 5.44
N THR A 40 -11.91 18.67 4.66
CA THR A 40 -11.16 19.54 3.72
C THR A 40 -11.72 19.52 2.29
N ASP A 41 -13.00 19.17 2.09
CA ASP A 41 -13.62 19.06 0.75
C ASP A 41 -12.81 18.18 -0.22
N TYR A 42 -12.36 17.03 0.28
CA TYR A 42 -11.61 16.03 -0.46
C TYR A 42 -10.25 16.54 -0.96
N GLU A 43 -9.58 17.41 -0.19
CA GLU A 43 -8.15 17.73 -0.40
C GLU A 43 -7.25 16.53 -0.04
N TYR A 44 -7.04 15.65 -1.02
CA TYR A 44 -6.28 14.41 -0.86
C TYR A 44 -4.84 14.62 -0.34
N GLU A 45 -4.11 15.61 -0.87
CA GLU A 45 -2.74 15.93 -0.42
C GLU A 45 -2.67 16.35 1.05
N THR A 46 -3.74 16.96 1.58
CA THR A 46 -3.80 17.32 2.99
C THR A 46 -3.90 16.07 3.86
N ALA A 47 -4.75 15.10 3.49
CA ALA A 47 -4.83 13.80 4.17
C ALA A 47 -3.50 13.01 4.09
N MET A 48 -2.84 13.00 2.94
CA MET A 48 -1.58 12.29 2.73
C MET A 48 -0.39 12.90 3.50
N ARG A 49 -0.36 14.22 3.67
CA ARG A 49 0.64 14.88 4.51
C ARG A 49 0.46 14.51 5.98
N SER A 50 -0.77 14.49 6.48
CA SER A 50 -1.07 14.04 7.84
C SER A 50 -0.67 12.58 8.04
N TRP A 51 -1.02 11.70 7.07
CA TRP A 51 -0.58 10.31 7.09
C TRP A 51 0.94 10.18 7.18
N SER A 52 1.69 10.95 6.37
CA SER A 52 3.16 10.91 6.39
C SER A 52 3.73 11.25 7.76
N GLY A 53 3.15 12.25 8.44
CA GLY A 53 3.53 12.62 9.81
C GLY A 53 3.21 11.53 10.84
N MET A 54 2.03 10.92 10.75
CA MET A 54 1.64 9.82 11.65
C MET A 54 2.49 8.57 11.41
N LYS A 55 2.77 8.22 10.15
CA LYS A 55 3.65 7.12 9.76
C LYS A 55 5.05 7.29 10.36
N ALA A 56 5.62 8.49 10.33
CA ALA A 56 6.91 8.76 10.96
C ALA A 56 6.89 8.46 12.47
N GLN A 57 5.85 8.90 13.19
CA GLN A 57 5.70 8.62 14.62
C GLN A 57 5.53 7.12 14.92
N ILE A 58 4.84 6.38 14.03
CA ILE A 58 4.69 4.93 14.15
C ILE A 58 6.02 4.22 13.89
N ASN A 59 6.80 4.65 12.91
CA ASN A 59 8.16 4.13 12.70
C ASN A 59 9.05 4.38 13.91
N ASP A 60 9.03 5.59 14.49
CA ASP A 60 9.77 5.89 15.71
C ASP A 60 9.35 5.00 16.89
N LEU A 61 8.09 4.56 16.93
CA LEU A 61 7.61 3.60 17.92
C LEU A 61 8.22 2.20 17.71
N ILE A 62 8.33 1.75 16.46
CA ILE A 62 8.95 0.47 16.10
C ILE A 62 10.45 0.49 16.45
N GLU A 63 11.17 1.55 16.09
CA GLU A 63 12.61 1.68 16.35
C GLU A 63 12.97 1.69 17.84
N LYS A 64 12.02 2.03 18.73
CA LYS A 64 12.22 1.93 20.18
C LYS A 64 12.50 0.52 20.66
N ILE A 65 12.08 -0.52 19.92
CA ILE A 65 12.36 -1.91 20.29
C ILE A 65 13.88 -2.13 20.34
N GLY A 66 14.57 -1.83 19.23
CA GLY A 66 16.04 -1.96 19.15
C GLY A 66 16.74 -1.01 20.11
N ALA A 67 16.30 0.26 20.17
CA ALA A 67 16.94 1.24 21.05
C ALA A 67 16.87 0.86 22.55
N VAL A 68 15.73 0.31 23.02
CA VAL A 68 15.59 -0.15 24.42
C VAL A 68 16.36 -1.44 24.66
N TRP A 69 16.40 -2.33 23.66
CA TRP A 69 17.19 -3.54 23.70
C TRP A 69 18.67 -3.22 23.97
N ASP A 70 19.29 -2.46 23.06
CA ASP A 70 20.73 -2.15 23.08
C ASP A 70 21.14 -1.39 24.35
N THR A 71 20.30 -0.47 24.82
CA THR A 71 20.68 0.47 25.90
C THR A 71 20.35 -0.01 27.30
N LYS A 72 19.40 -0.95 27.46
CA LYS A 72 18.89 -1.36 28.78
C LYS A 72 18.78 -2.86 28.95
N VAL A 73 18.12 -3.54 28.01
CA VAL A 73 17.72 -4.94 28.22
C VAL A 73 18.91 -5.88 28.05
N GLN A 74 19.65 -5.73 26.96
CA GLN A 74 20.80 -6.59 26.66
C GLN A 74 21.85 -6.54 27.78
N PRO A 75 22.34 -5.36 28.25
CA PRO A 75 23.36 -5.32 29.30
C PRO A 75 22.91 -5.97 30.63
N GLU A 76 21.63 -5.83 31.00
CA GLU A 76 21.09 -6.43 32.23
C GLU A 76 20.95 -7.95 32.11
N MET A 77 20.53 -8.46 30.95
CA MET A 77 20.36 -9.90 30.71
C MET A 77 21.70 -10.62 30.49
N GLU A 78 22.63 -10.03 29.74
CA GLU A 78 23.98 -10.56 29.53
C GLU A 78 24.73 -10.78 30.86
N ALA A 79 24.52 -9.90 31.84
CA ALA A 79 25.11 -10.04 33.17
C ALA A 79 24.61 -11.28 33.95
N LEU A 80 23.49 -11.87 33.54
CA LEU A 80 22.87 -13.04 34.17
C LEU A 80 23.04 -14.34 33.35
N GLY A 81 23.39 -14.25 32.07
CA GLY A 81 23.73 -15.39 31.22
C GLY A 81 23.31 -15.26 29.74
N ASP A 82 23.37 -16.39 29.03
CA ASP A 82 23.24 -16.42 27.57
C ASP A 82 21.78 -16.39 27.05
N PHE A 83 20.78 -16.35 27.94
CA PHE A 83 19.36 -16.33 27.53
C PHE A 83 18.94 -15.03 26.80
N HIS A 84 19.79 -14.00 26.82
CA HIS A 84 19.54 -12.75 26.11
C HIS A 84 19.44 -12.94 24.58
N TYR A 85 20.03 -13.99 24.00
CA TYR A 85 19.89 -14.26 22.57
C TYR A 85 18.44 -14.59 22.19
N ASP A 86 17.79 -15.50 22.91
CA ASP A 86 16.39 -15.86 22.66
C ASP A 86 15.45 -14.66 22.84
N GLU A 87 15.75 -13.79 23.82
CA GLU A 87 14.96 -12.60 24.10
C GLU A 87 15.19 -11.48 23.06
N ASN A 88 16.39 -11.41 22.46
CA ASN A 88 16.68 -10.52 21.33
C ASN A 88 15.83 -10.90 20.13
N ASP A 89 15.76 -12.20 19.82
CA ASP A 89 15.01 -12.73 18.68
C ASP A 89 13.52 -12.35 18.77
N LYS A 90 12.92 -12.37 19.97
CA LYS A 90 11.55 -11.87 20.17
C LYS A 90 11.39 -10.40 19.76
N GLY A 91 12.35 -9.56 20.12
CA GLY A 91 12.35 -8.14 19.76
C GLY A 91 12.50 -7.92 18.27
N TYR A 92 13.44 -8.64 17.66
CA TYR A 92 13.67 -8.64 16.23
C TYR A 92 12.43 -9.08 15.45
N ASP A 93 11.82 -10.21 15.84
CA ASP A 93 10.62 -10.76 15.22
C ASP A 93 9.44 -9.81 15.31
N LEU A 94 9.21 -9.20 16.49
CA LEU A 94 8.15 -8.20 16.63
C LEU A 94 8.43 -6.99 15.75
N ARG A 95 9.66 -6.45 15.75
CA ARG A 95 10.03 -5.31 14.90
C ARG A 95 9.74 -5.59 13.42
N HIS A 96 10.17 -6.76 12.92
CA HIS A 96 9.89 -7.18 11.55
C HIS A 96 8.38 -7.28 11.28
N LYS A 97 7.63 -7.94 12.16
CA LYS A 97 6.17 -8.04 12.07
C LYS A 97 5.49 -6.67 11.97
N LEU A 98 5.89 -5.70 12.80
CA LEU A 98 5.29 -4.37 12.82
C LEU A 98 5.60 -3.57 11.54
N ILE A 99 6.80 -3.72 10.96
CA ILE A 99 7.17 -3.07 9.69
C ILE A 99 6.26 -3.59 8.56
N TYR A 100 6.12 -4.91 8.43
CA TYR A 100 5.22 -5.49 7.42
C TYR A 100 3.76 -5.08 7.64
N ALA A 101 3.31 -5.05 8.89
CA ALA A 101 1.97 -4.59 9.22
C ALA A 101 1.74 -3.11 8.82
N LEU A 102 2.74 -2.24 9.02
CA LEU A 102 2.67 -0.83 8.64
C LEU A 102 2.60 -0.65 7.12
N GLU A 103 3.39 -1.39 6.35
CA GLU A 103 3.37 -1.35 4.89
C GLU A 103 2.02 -1.83 4.34
N SER A 104 1.51 -2.95 4.88
CA SER A 104 0.19 -3.46 4.51
C SER A 104 -0.93 -2.47 4.87
N PHE A 105 -0.84 -1.84 6.04
CA PHE A 105 -1.78 -0.81 6.46
C PHE A 105 -1.74 0.40 5.52
N GLN A 106 -0.55 0.90 5.18
CA GLN A 106 -0.37 2.03 4.28
C GLN A 106 -1.06 1.79 2.95
N ARG A 107 -0.80 0.64 2.32
CA ARG A 107 -1.39 0.26 1.03
C ARG A 107 -2.92 0.26 1.10
N LYS A 108 -3.48 -0.27 2.18
CA LYS A 108 -4.93 -0.29 2.41
C LYS A 108 -5.49 1.12 2.60
N LEU A 109 -4.87 1.93 3.46
CA LEU A 109 -5.32 3.30 3.73
C LEU A 109 -5.28 4.16 2.47
N GLU A 110 -4.18 4.13 1.73
CA GLU A 110 -4.02 4.88 0.48
C GLU A 110 -5.06 4.46 -0.57
N GLY A 111 -5.32 3.15 -0.71
CA GLY A 111 -6.36 2.64 -1.58
C GLY A 111 -7.77 3.11 -1.18
N GLU A 112 -8.11 3.02 0.11
CA GLU A 112 -9.39 3.48 0.64
C GLU A 112 -9.61 4.99 0.46
N LEU A 113 -8.61 5.82 0.79
CA LEU A 113 -8.67 7.27 0.61
C LEU A 113 -8.77 7.63 -0.88
N SER A 114 -8.00 6.96 -1.73
CA SER A 114 -8.01 7.17 -3.18
C SER A 114 -9.36 6.83 -3.79
N GLN A 115 -9.97 5.71 -3.37
CA GLN A 115 -11.31 5.32 -3.81
C GLN A 115 -12.35 6.36 -3.39
N LYS A 116 -12.33 6.79 -2.13
CA LYS A 116 -13.26 7.78 -1.58
C LYS A 116 -13.15 9.14 -2.31
N PHE A 117 -11.92 9.58 -2.58
CA PHE A 117 -11.63 10.77 -3.39
C PHE A 117 -12.13 10.62 -4.83
N TYR A 118 -11.83 9.50 -5.46
CA TYR A 118 -12.21 9.22 -6.84
C TYR A 118 -13.73 9.18 -7.03
N ASP A 119 -14.45 8.52 -6.11
CA ASP A 119 -15.91 8.46 -6.15
C ASP A 119 -16.53 9.85 -5.99
N HIS A 120 -16.00 10.67 -5.09
CA HIS A 120 -16.45 12.05 -4.93
C HIS A 120 -16.21 12.89 -6.20
N ALA A 121 -15.03 12.76 -6.81
CA ALA A 121 -14.69 13.45 -8.05
C ALA A 121 -15.61 13.05 -9.22
N ILE A 122 -15.93 11.75 -9.35
CA ILE A 122 -16.92 11.26 -10.33
C ILE A 122 -18.30 11.85 -10.06
N GLN A 123 -18.73 11.91 -8.80
CA GLN A 123 -20.02 12.48 -8.44
C GLN A 123 -20.13 13.96 -8.82
N ILE A 124 -19.09 14.75 -8.58
CA ILE A 124 -19.03 16.16 -8.98
C ILE A 124 -19.09 16.29 -10.51
N ALA A 125 -18.27 15.51 -11.23
CA ALA A 125 -18.22 15.54 -12.68
C ALA A 125 -19.59 15.18 -13.30
N ASN A 126 -20.25 14.13 -12.80
CA ASN A 126 -21.56 13.71 -13.29
C ASN A 126 -22.69 14.68 -12.96
N LYS A 127 -22.65 15.38 -11.81
CA LYS A 127 -23.67 16.38 -11.47
C LYS A 127 -23.63 17.60 -12.39
N LYS A 128 -22.43 17.98 -12.86
CA LYS A 128 -22.22 19.16 -13.72
C LYS A 128 -22.40 18.88 -15.21
N SER A 129 -22.50 17.62 -15.62
CA SER A 129 -22.44 17.24 -17.04
C SER A 129 -23.79 17.26 -17.73
N LYS A 130 -24.02 18.34 -18.49
CA LYS A 130 -25.16 18.51 -19.39
C LYS A 130 -24.69 18.87 -20.80
N CYS A 131 -25.50 18.56 -21.79
CA CYS A 131 -25.22 18.94 -23.17
C CYS A 131 -25.32 20.46 -23.35
N SER A 132 -24.28 21.07 -23.91
CA SER A 132 -24.22 22.50 -24.20
C SER A 132 -25.28 22.99 -25.19
N GLN A 133 -25.86 22.08 -25.99
CA GLN A 133 -26.84 22.41 -27.04
C GLN A 133 -28.30 22.13 -26.65
N CYS A 134 -28.57 21.07 -25.91
CA CYS A 134 -29.95 20.64 -25.62
C CYS A 134 -30.26 20.42 -24.14
N ASP A 135 -29.32 20.72 -23.24
CA ASP A 135 -29.41 20.52 -21.78
C ASP A 135 -29.64 19.06 -21.33
N ALA A 136 -29.68 18.10 -22.26
CA ALA A 136 -29.79 16.68 -21.93
C ALA A 136 -28.60 16.24 -21.06
N ARG A 137 -28.88 15.39 -20.07
CA ARG A 137 -27.86 14.85 -19.17
C ARG A 137 -26.82 14.04 -19.95
N ILE A 138 -25.54 14.24 -19.61
CA ILE A 138 -24.42 13.48 -20.18
C ILE A 138 -23.74 12.71 -19.04
N GLU A 139 -23.49 11.43 -19.26
CA GLU A 139 -22.71 10.60 -18.34
C GLU A 139 -21.21 10.74 -18.63
N VAL A 140 -20.43 11.12 -17.62
CA VAL A 140 -18.98 11.26 -17.72
C VAL A 140 -18.34 9.89 -17.62
N LYS A 141 -17.34 9.62 -18.47
CA LYS A 141 -16.57 8.37 -18.38
C LYS A 141 -15.74 8.37 -17.09
N LYS A 142 -15.39 7.18 -16.61
CA LYS A 142 -14.53 6.96 -15.43
C LYS A 142 -13.13 7.60 -15.53
N ASP A 143 -12.66 7.91 -16.74
CA ASP A 143 -11.37 8.55 -16.98
C ASP A 143 -11.42 10.08 -16.72
N ILE A 144 -11.77 10.47 -15.48
CA ILE A 144 -12.10 11.86 -15.10
C ILE A 144 -10.87 12.75 -14.86
N PHE A 145 -9.67 12.31 -15.22
CA PHE A 145 -8.44 13.08 -15.03
C PHE A 145 -8.01 13.84 -16.29
N ARG A 146 -8.81 13.75 -17.35
CA ARG A 146 -8.54 14.37 -18.65
C ARG A 146 -9.82 14.92 -19.26
N ALA A 147 -9.64 15.85 -20.20
CA ALA A 147 -10.75 16.33 -21.01
C ALA A 147 -11.36 15.17 -21.80
N GLN A 148 -12.68 15.06 -21.78
CA GLN A 148 -13.43 14.03 -22.46
C GLN A 148 -14.30 14.65 -23.56
N TYR A 149 -14.26 14.05 -24.74
CA TYR A 149 -15.18 14.38 -25.83
C TYR A 149 -16.33 13.38 -25.82
N ILE A 150 -17.53 13.85 -25.47
CA ILE A 150 -18.72 13.01 -25.30
C ILE A 150 -19.83 13.49 -26.24
N THR A 151 -20.23 12.62 -27.16
CA THR A 151 -21.37 12.86 -28.04
C THR A 151 -22.68 12.73 -27.27
N CYS A 152 -23.53 13.74 -27.33
CA CYS A 152 -24.85 13.71 -26.72
C CYS A 152 -25.75 12.70 -27.42
N GLY A 153 -26.30 11.72 -26.70
CA GLY A 153 -27.21 10.73 -27.27
C GLY A 153 -28.56 11.29 -27.74
N TYR A 154 -28.92 12.52 -27.36
CA TYR A 154 -30.18 13.16 -27.76
C TYR A 154 -30.03 14.00 -29.03
N CYS A 155 -29.08 14.95 -29.07
CA CYS A 155 -28.92 15.88 -30.20
C CYS A 155 -27.65 15.66 -31.03
N ASN A 156 -26.83 14.65 -30.72
CA ASN A 156 -25.56 14.33 -31.38
C ASN A 156 -24.48 15.42 -31.33
N ALA A 157 -24.66 16.49 -30.54
CA ALA A 157 -23.60 17.47 -30.32
C ALA A 157 -22.42 16.84 -29.56
N VAL A 158 -21.19 17.20 -29.93
CA VAL A 158 -19.98 16.80 -29.20
C VAL A 158 -19.74 17.80 -28.07
N ASN A 159 -19.63 17.29 -26.84
CA ASN A 159 -19.40 18.09 -25.64
C ASN A 159 -18.01 17.80 -25.11
N THR A 160 -17.27 18.85 -24.77
CA THR A 160 -15.99 18.74 -24.08
C THR A 160 -16.25 18.89 -22.59
N ILE A 161 -15.97 17.83 -21.83
CA ILE A 161 -16.05 17.84 -20.37
C ILE A 161 -14.62 17.91 -19.85
N GLU A 162 -14.25 19.04 -19.26
CA GLU A 162 -12.94 19.23 -18.65
C GLU A 162 -12.97 18.86 -17.16
N PRO A 163 -11.96 18.14 -16.67
CA PRO A 163 -11.84 17.84 -15.26
C PRO A 163 -11.46 19.09 -14.47
N GLU A 164 -11.92 19.19 -13.22
CA GLU A 164 -11.45 20.28 -12.36
C GLU A 164 -9.95 20.15 -12.10
N THR A 165 -9.24 21.28 -12.04
CA THR A 165 -7.79 21.34 -11.84
C THR A 165 -7.32 20.58 -10.60
N LYS A 166 -8.15 20.51 -9.55
CA LYS A 166 -7.85 19.74 -8.34
C LYS A 166 -7.80 18.23 -8.57
N PHE A 167 -8.52 17.70 -9.56
CA PHE A 167 -8.52 16.28 -9.90
C PHE A 167 -7.37 15.90 -10.82
N MET A 168 -7.01 16.77 -11.79
CA MET A 168 -5.92 16.50 -12.74
C MET A 168 -4.56 16.24 -12.07
N LYS A 169 -4.24 16.98 -11.00
CA LYS A 169 -2.90 16.96 -10.37
C LYS A 169 -2.58 15.65 -9.65
N ILE A 170 -3.59 14.86 -9.29
CA ILE A 170 -3.46 13.71 -8.39
C ILE A 170 -3.67 12.38 -9.15
N GLY A 171 -4.20 12.44 -10.38
CA GLY A 171 -4.86 11.33 -11.06
C GLY A 171 -4.07 10.03 -11.26
N TRP A 172 -2.74 10.08 -11.36
CA TRP A 172 -1.96 8.85 -11.57
C TRP A 172 -1.77 8.05 -10.28
N GLY A 173 -1.44 8.70 -9.17
CA GLY A 173 -1.27 8.02 -7.87
C GLY A 173 -2.59 7.44 -7.35
N ILE A 174 -3.70 8.15 -7.56
CA ILE A 174 -5.04 7.70 -7.14
C ILE A 174 -5.44 6.39 -7.80
N VAL A 175 -5.31 6.32 -9.13
CA VAL A 175 -5.65 5.09 -9.88
C VAL A 175 -4.77 3.94 -9.43
N ASP A 176 -3.47 4.17 -9.29
CA ASP A 176 -2.52 3.13 -8.92
C ASP A 176 -2.80 2.59 -7.49
N ASN A 177 -3.21 3.45 -6.56
CA ASN A 177 -3.63 3.07 -5.20
C ASN A 177 -4.95 2.27 -5.17
N ILE A 178 -5.94 2.66 -5.97
CA ILE A 178 -7.21 1.92 -6.10
C ILE A 178 -6.96 0.52 -6.66
N VAL A 179 -6.16 0.44 -7.73
CA VAL A 179 -5.82 -0.85 -8.34
C VAL A 179 -5.02 -1.72 -7.38
N ALA A 180 -4.12 -1.11 -6.59
CA ALA A 180 -3.33 -1.82 -5.60
C ALA A 180 -4.20 -2.55 -4.56
N ILE A 181 -5.27 -1.92 -4.06
CA ILE A 181 -6.20 -2.57 -3.12
C ILE A 181 -7.11 -3.60 -3.79
N ILE A 182 -7.54 -3.39 -5.04
CA ILE A 182 -8.32 -4.37 -5.82
C ILE A 182 -7.51 -5.66 -6.05
N CYS A 183 -6.20 -5.51 -6.31
CA CYS A 183 -5.28 -6.62 -6.57
C CYS A 183 -4.59 -7.13 -5.31
N GLN A 184 -5.09 -6.76 -4.12
CA GLN A 184 -4.51 -7.18 -2.84
C GLN A 184 -4.43 -8.71 -2.70
N PRO A 185 -5.45 -9.52 -3.07
CA PRO A 185 -5.35 -10.97 -2.95
C PRO A 185 -4.21 -11.58 -3.78
N GLU A 186 -4.02 -11.13 -5.02
CA GLU A 186 -2.94 -11.60 -5.88
C GLU A 186 -1.57 -11.11 -5.40
N TYR A 187 -1.52 -9.90 -4.83
CA TYR A 187 -0.31 -9.36 -4.21
C TYR A 187 0.12 -10.20 -3.00
N GLU A 188 -0.82 -10.61 -2.16
CA GLU A 188 -0.56 -11.47 -0.99
C GLU A 188 -0.06 -12.85 -1.41
N ILE A 189 -0.66 -13.46 -2.44
CA ILE A 189 -0.17 -14.74 -2.99
C ILE A 189 1.25 -14.58 -3.53
N MET A 190 1.53 -13.52 -4.28
CA MET A 190 2.87 -13.23 -4.80
C MET A 190 3.90 -13.07 -3.67
N ASN A 191 3.55 -12.31 -2.62
CA ASN A 191 4.42 -12.11 -1.47
C ASN A 191 4.66 -13.42 -0.70
N GLN A 192 3.61 -14.21 -0.47
CA GLN A 192 3.75 -15.52 0.14
C GLN A 192 4.72 -16.41 -0.65
N LYS A 193 4.67 -16.38 -1.99
CA LYS A 193 5.59 -17.18 -2.82
C LYS A 193 7.03 -16.71 -2.78
N VAL A 194 7.28 -15.39 -2.69
CA VAL A 194 8.66 -14.91 -2.49
C VAL A 194 9.16 -15.20 -1.07
N ASP A 195 8.30 -15.12 -0.06
CA ASP A 195 8.66 -15.46 1.33
C ASP A 195 9.00 -16.95 1.46
N GLU A 196 8.17 -17.85 0.89
CA GLU A 196 8.45 -19.29 0.80
C GLU A 196 9.80 -19.56 0.12
N LEU A 197 10.11 -18.82 -0.96
CA LEU A 197 11.38 -18.94 -1.68
C LEU A 197 12.57 -18.41 -0.86
N GLN A 198 12.38 -17.30 -0.13
CA GLN A 198 13.42 -16.67 0.68
C GLN A 198 13.75 -17.45 1.95
N ALA A 199 12.76 -18.16 2.51
CA ALA A 199 12.95 -19.06 3.65
C ALA A 199 13.85 -20.26 3.33
N LEU A 200 13.99 -20.63 2.05
CA LEU A 200 14.88 -21.70 1.60
C LEU A 200 16.32 -21.20 1.47
N ARG A 201 17.28 -22.08 1.78
CA ARG A 201 18.69 -21.82 1.44
C ARG A 201 18.82 -21.71 -0.08
N LYS A 202 19.77 -20.90 -0.56
CA LYS A 202 20.01 -20.74 -2.01
C LYS A 202 20.14 -22.08 -2.74
N SER A 203 20.83 -23.06 -2.15
CA SER A 203 21.01 -24.42 -2.70
C SER A 203 19.72 -25.25 -2.79
N GLU A 204 18.67 -24.86 -2.06
CA GLU A 204 17.39 -25.56 -1.97
C GLU A 204 16.31 -24.91 -2.86
N ARG A 205 16.60 -23.75 -3.46
CA ARG A 205 15.71 -23.02 -4.37
C ARG A 205 15.67 -23.70 -5.74
N GLY A 206 15.01 -24.86 -5.80
CA GLY A 206 14.80 -25.59 -7.05
C GLY A 206 13.82 -24.90 -8.01
N ASP A 207 13.82 -25.36 -9.26
CA ASP A 207 13.01 -24.79 -10.37
C ASP A 207 11.54 -24.61 -10.04
N LYS A 208 10.95 -25.56 -9.29
CA LYS A 208 9.54 -25.50 -8.90
C LYS A 208 9.19 -24.22 -8.14
N HIS A 209 10.00 -23.81 -7.17
CA HIS A 209 9.72 -22.62 -6.36
C HIS A 209 9.80 -21.35 -7.21
N TRP A 210 10.74 -21.31 -8.15
CA TRP A 210 10.85 -20.21 -9.11
C TRP A 210 9.64 -20.15 -10.05
N VAL A 211 9.19 -21.30 -10.56
CA VAL A 211 7.99 -21.38 -11.43
C VAL A 211 6.72 -20.96 -10.67
N ASP A 212 6.58 -21.39 -9.42
CA ASP A 212 5.43 -21.02 -8.57
C ASP A 212 5.42 -19.50 -8.29
N TYR A 213 6.59 -18.90 -8.00
CA TYR A 213 6.74 -17.46 -7.83
C TYR A 213 6.50 -16.69 -9.13
N GLU A 214 7.07 -17.14 -10.25
CA GLU A 214 6.87 -16.54 -11.59
C GLU A 214 5.39 -16.44 -11.94
N LYS A 215 4.65 -17.54 -11.73
CA LYS A 215 3.21 -17.60 -11.99
C LYS A 215 2.44 -16.59 -11.13
N ALA A 216 2.74 -16.52 -9.83
CA ALA A 216 2.09 -15.57 -8.93
C ALA A 216 2.42 -14.11 -9.30
N TYR A 217 3.69 -13.84 -9.63
CA TYR A 217 4.17 -12.52 -10.03
C TYR A 217 3.48 -12.02 -11.30
N TYR A 218 3.41 -12.84 -12.36
CA TYR A 218 2.72 -12.44 -13.59
C TYR A 218 1.20 -12.35 -13.41
N SER A 219 0.59 -13.25 -12.64
CA SER A 219 -0.85 -13.16 -12.33
C SER A 219 -1.20 -11.85 -11.63
N TYR A 220 -0.37 -11.39 -10.69
CA TYR A 220 -0.56 -10.10 -10.04
C TYR A 220 -0.45 -8.93 -11.03
N TRP A 221 0.63 -8.85 -11.80
CA TRP A 221 0.85 -7.72 -12.72
C TRP A 221 -0.13 -7.67 -13.88
N GLU A 222 -0.53 -8.83 -14.41
CA GLU A 222 -1.58 -8.89 -15.44
C GLU A 222 -2.91 -8.37 -14.91
N LYS A 223 -3.33 -8.81 -13.72
CA LYS A 223 -4.54 -8.28 -13.08
C LYS A 223 -4.40 -6.78 -12.81
N TYR A 224 -3.27 -6.36 -12.23
CA TYR A 224 -2.99 -4.95 -11.93
C TYR A 224 -3.16 -4.06 -13.17
N PHE A 225 -2.50 -4.38 -14.28
CA PHE A 225 -2.61 -3.56 -15.48
C PHE A 225 -3.99 -3.60 -16.10
N ASN A 226 -4.67 -4.75 -16.09
CA ASN A 226 -6.04 -4.85 -16.59
C ASN A 226 -7.05 -4.04 -15.76
N GLU A 227 -6.95 -4.07 -14.43
CA GLU A 227 -7.79 -3.23 -13.56
C GLU A 227 -7.47 -1.74 -13.73
N ARG A 228 -6.18 -1.39 -13.92
CA ARG A 228 -5.76 -0.01 -14.21
C ARG A 228 -6.39 0.53 -15.49
N ILE A 229 -6.46 -0.28 -16.55
CA ILE A 229 -7.07 0.10 -17.83
C ILE A 229 -8.55 0.47 -17.68
N LYS A 230 -9.27 -0.16 -16.74
CA LYS A 230 -10.69 0.15 -16.48
C LYS A 230 -10.91 1.56 -15.92
N LEU A 231 -9.90 2.11 -15.25
CA LEU A 231 -9.93 3.44 -14.64
C LEU A 231 -9.17 4.49 -15.47
N ASN A 232 -8.23 4.06 -16.31
CA ASN A 232 -7.38 4.90 -17.15
C ASN A 232 -7.16 4.23 -18.51
N SER A 233 -7.94 4.65 -19.50
CA SER A 233 -8.01 3.97 -20.79
C SER A 233 -6.72 4.06 -21.60
N ASP A 234 -5.93 5.12 -21.42
CA ASP A 234 -4.62 5.32 -22.06
C ASP A 234 -3.60 4.24 -21.68
N ALA A 235 -3.76 3.59 -20.52
CA ALA A 235 -2.89 2.51 -20.11
C ALA A 235 -2.97 1.31 -21.09
N ALA A 236 -4.07 1.16 -21.83
CA ALA A 236 -4.26 0.06 -22.77
C ALA A 236 -3.19 0.03 -23.86
N GLY A 237 -2.78 1.20 -24.37
CA GLY A 237 -1.74 1.30 -25.41
C GLY A 237 -0.35 0.86 -24.93
N ARG A 238 -0.12 0.81 -23.61
CA ARG A 238 1.17 0.44 -23.00
C ARG A 238 1.17 -0.96 -22.38
N LEU A 239 0.04 -1.66 -22.31
CA LEU A 239 -0.11 -2.94 -21.61
C LEU A 239 1.00 -3.94 -21.96
N LYS A 240 1.26 -4.14 -23.26
CA LYS A 240 2.29 -5.07 -23.73
C LYS A 240 3.69 -4.68 -23.25
N ALA A 241 4.04 -3.39 -23.34
CA ALA A 241 5.34 -2.89 -22.91
C ALA A 241 5.52 -2.95 -21.38
N ASP A 242 4.45 -2.65 -20.64
CA ASP A 242 4.46 -2.72 -19.18
C ASP A 242 4.62 -4.17 -18.67
N LEU A 243 3.96 -5.14 -19.30
CA LEU A 243 4.13 -6.57 -19.00
C LEU A 243 5.55 -7.06 -19.34
N GLU A 244 6.09 -6.66 -20.49
CA GLU A 244 7.47 -7.04 -20.88
C GLU A 244 8.52 -6.46 -19.91
N ARG A 245 8.31 -5.23 -19.43
CA ARG A 245 9.15 -4.65 -18.38
C ARG A 245 9.11 -5.51 -17.11
N LYS A 246 7.92 -5.95 -16.67
CA LYS A 246 7.79 -6.81 -15.48
C LYS A 246 8.41 -8.18 -15.68
N LYS A 247 8.34 -8.75 -16.88
CA LYS A 247 9.10 -9.95 -17.23
C LYS A 247 10.61 -9.74 -17.07
N THR A 248 11.14 -8.64 -17.60
CA THR A 248 12.57 -8.31 -17.48
C THR A 248 13.00 -8.10 -16.03
N GLU A 249 12.19 -7.40 -15.22
CA GLU A 249 12.43 -7.22 -13.79
C GLU A 249 12.50 -8.56 -13.04
N PHE A 250 11.59 -9.48 -13.34
CA PHE A 250 11.56 -10.82 -12.73
C PHE A 250 12.83 -11.62 -13.07
N GLU A 251 13.22 -11.69 -14.34
CA GLU A 251 14.41 -12.43 -14.77
C GLU A 251 15.68 -11.88 -14.11
N LYS A 252 15.82 -10.55 -14.04
CA LYS A 252 16.94 -9.91 -13.35
C LYS A 252 16.96 -10.24 -11.85
N HIS A 253 15.80 -10.25 -11.20
CA HIS A 253 15.71 -10.64 -9.79
C HIS A 253 16.13 -12.09 -9.59
N LYS A 254 15.64 -12.99 -10.45
CA LYS A 254 16.00 -14.42 -10.43
C LYS A 254 17.50 -14.63 -10.61
N GLU A 255 18.11 -13.96 -11.58
CA GLU A 255 19.56 -14.01 -11.83
C GLU A 255 20.37 -13.58 -10.59
N ILE A 256 20.01 -12.46 -9.95
CA ILE A 256 20.70 -11.97 -8.74
C ILE A 256 20.60 -12.97 -7.58
N GLN A 257 19.49 -13.69 -7.46
CA GLN A 257 19.28 -14.63 -6.37
C GLN A 257 19.95 -16.00 -6.59
N LEU A 258 20.20 -16.36 -7.85
CA LEU A 258 20.89 -17.60 -8.24
C LEU A 258 22.42 -17.44 -8.26
N ASN A 259 22.92 -16.23 -8.57
CA ASN A 259 24.33 -15.87 -8.44
C ASN A 259 24.74 -15.63 -6.97
#